data_AF-J9E061-F1
#
_entry.id   AF-J9E061-F1
#
_cell.length_a   1.000
_cell.length_b   1.000
_cell.length_c   1.000
_cell.angle_alpha   90.00
_cell.angle_beta   90.00
_cell.angle_gamma   90.00
#
_symmetry.space_group_name_H-M   'P 1'
#
loop_
_entity.id
_entity.type
_entity.pdbx_description
1 polymer ?
#
loop_
_entity_poly.entity_id
_entity_poly.type
_entity_poly.pdbx_seq_one_letter_code
_entity_poly.pdbx_strand_id
1 'polypeptide(L)' 'MKVFAGWLQLTNLIGKYSRYNLNRTQHLSIRRPNLEDFDNDTPITQIGEFIAQIVAQEIAENHQIGSIYSSPAL' A
#
# COMPACT_ATOMS: atom_id res chain seq x y z
N MET A 1 -9.93 -14.99 0.33
CA MET A 1 -9.14 -15.05 1.58
C MET A 1 -8.48 -13.69 1.77
N LYS A 2 -8.74 -12.99 2.88
CA LYS A 2 -8.13 -11.66 3.15
C LYS A 2 -6.76 -11.87 3.79
N VAL A 3 -5.72 -11.30 3.19
CA VAL A 3 -4.31 -11.46 3.66
C VAL A 3 -4.10 -10.81 5.04
N PHE A 4 -4.86 -9.76 5.36
CA PHE A 4 -4.84 -9.09 6.66
C PHE A 4 -6.25 -8.83 7.18
N ALA A 5 -6.97 -9.85 7.62
CA ALA A 5 -8.29 -9.64 8.22
C ALA A 5 -8.18 -8.70 9.44
N GLY A 6 -9.08 -7.71 9.55
CA GLY A 6 -9.16 -6.86 10.74
C GLY A 6 -8.25 -5.62 10.74
N TRP A 7 -7.42 -5.40 9.71
CA TRP A 7 -6.44 -4.30 9.75
C TRP A 7 -7.10 -2.92 9.79
N LEU A 8 -8.22 -2.78 9.08
CA LEU A 8 -8.92 -1.52 8.95
C LEU A 8 -9.47 -1.06 10.30
N GLN A 9 -10.00 -2.00 11.08
CA GLN A 9 -10.51 -1.79 12.43
C GLN A 9 -9.41 -1.30 13.38
N LEU A 10 -8.18 -1.79 13.22
CA LEU A 10 -7.03 -1.37 14.02
C LEU A 10 -6.50 0.01 13.62
N THR A 11 -6.72 0.43 12.36
CA THR A 11 -6.31 1.75 11.86
C THR A 11 -7.40 2.80 11.92
N ASN A 12 -8.65 2.43 12.20
CA ASN A 12 -9.78 3.34 12.14
C ASN A 12 -9.98 4.03 13.50
N LEU A 13 -9.62 5.31 13.58
CA LEU A 13 -9.94 6.18 14.71
C LEU A 13 -11.05 7.16 14.27
N ILE A 14 -12.30 6.87 14.65
CA ILE A 14 -13.48 7.73 14.40
C ILE A 14 -13.65 8.04 12.90
N GLY A 15 -13.64 7.01 12.06
CA GLY A 15 -13.78 7.12 10.60
C GLY A 15 -12.54 7.66 9.88
N LYS A 16 -11.42 7.85 10.59
CA LYS A 16 -10.17 8.36 10.01
C LYS A 16 -9.05 7.34 10.15
N TYR A 17 -8.18 7.34 9.16
CA TYR A 17 -6.95 6.56 9.20
C TYR A 17 -6.01 7.08 10.30
N SER A 18 -5.61 6.19 11.18
CA SER A 18 -4.60 6.37 12.20
C SER A 18 -3.61 5.21 12.13
N ARG A 19 -2.34 5.54 11.94
CA ARG A 19 -1.26 4.55 11.86
C ARG A 19 -1.00 3.97 13.25
N TYR A 20 -1.32 2.70 13.45
CA TYR A 20 -1.08 2.00 14.73
C TYR A 20 0.27 1.26 14.81
N ASN A 21 0.97 1.06 13.68
CA ASN A 21 2.30 0.47 13.66
C ASN A 21 3.17 1.05 12.53
N LEU A 22 4.49 0.94 12.69
CA LEU A 22 5.46 1.49 11.74
C LEU A 22 5.50 0.75 10.39
N ASN A 23 4.96 -0.46 10.29
CA ASN A 23 4.89 -1.15 9.01
C ASN A 23 3.66 -0.73 8.17
N ARG A 24 2.68 -0.04 8.76
CA ARG A 24 1.54 0.53 8.01
C ARG A 24 1.97 1.78 7.24
N THR A 25 1.31 2.01 6.11
CA THR A 25 1.51 3.22 5.29
C THR A 25 1.37 4.48 6.13
N GLN A 26 2.11 5.53 5.78
CA GLN A 26 2.02 6.80 6.49
C GLN A 26 0.69 7.50 6.23
N HIS A 27 0.17 7.36 5.01
CA HIS A 27 -1.06 8.00 4.56
C HIS A 27 -1.85 7.05 3.65
N LEU A 28 -3.18 7.11 3.74
CA LEU A 28 -4.06 6.55 2.72
C LEU A 28 -4.37 7.63 1.68
N SER A 29 -4.47 7.22 0.42
CA SER A 29 -4.75 8.13 -0.69
C SER A 29 -6.19 8.65 -0.61
N ILE A 30 -6.37 9.95 -0.89
CA ILE A 30 -7.68 10.65 -0.85
C ILE A 30 -8.65 10.14 -1.95
N ARG A 31 -8.18 9.25 -2.84
CA ARG A 31 -8.95 8.76 -3.99
C ARG A 31 -10.18 7.93 -3.62
N ARG A 32 -10.20 7.37 -2.41
CA ARG A 32 -11.33 6.59 -1.90
C ARG A 32 -12.11 7.47 -0.90
N PRO A 33 -13.42 7.68 -1.10
CA PRO A 33 -14.22 8.50 -0.19
C PRO A 33 -14.38 7.84 1.19
N ASN A 34 -14.31 6.50 1.23
CA ASN A 34 -14.56 5.71 2.43
C ASN A 34 -13.33 4.87 2.78
N LEU A 35 -13.05 4.77 4.08
CA LEU A 35 -11.95 3.96 4.59
C LEU A 35 -12.20 2.46 4.30
N GLU A 36 -13.46 2.06 4.29
CA GLU A 36 -13.95 0.70 4.02
C GLU A 36 -13.58 0.19 2.62
N ASP A 37 -13.35 1.09 1.66
CA ASP A 37 -12.97 0.69 0.29
C ASP A 37 -11.60 -0.01 0.26
N PHE A 38 -10.72 0.28 1.23
CA PHE A 38 -9.39 -0.33 1.33
C PHE A 38 -9.42 -1.76 1.91
N ASP A 39 -10.56 -2.23 2.42
CA ASP A 39 -10.72 -3.60 2.93
C ASP A 39 -10.64 -4.66 1.80
N ASN A 40 -11.03 -4.27 0.58
CA ASN A 40 -10.92 -5.10 -0.62
C ASN A 40 -9.76 -4.67 -1.55
N ASP A 41 -9.11 -3.55 -1.25
CA ASP A 41 -8.03 -2.96 -2.05
C ASP A 41 -6.96 -2.37 -1.11
N THR A 42 -6.27 -3.27 -0.40
CA THR A 42 -5.40 -2.93 0.72
C THR A 42 -4.08 -2.38 0.21
N PRO A 43 -3.60 -1.22 0.74
CA PRO A 43 -2.33 -0.65 0.32
C PRO A 43 -1.15 -1.50 0.77
N ILE A 44 -0.03 -1.35 0.06
CA ILE A 44 1.25 -1.93 0.47
C ILE A 44 1.73 -1.39 1.83
N THR A 45 2.50 -2.21 2.53
CA THR A 45 3.17 -1.85 3.80
C THR A 45 4.45 -1.06 3.53
N GLN A 46 5.02 -0.44 4.57
CA GLN A 46 6.32 0.24 4.46
C GLN A 46 7.45 -0.73 4.07
N ILE A 47 7.41 -1.98 4.55
CA ILE A 47 8.34 -3.02 4.08
C ILE A 47 8.09 -3.37 2.60
N GLY A 48 6.83 -3.45 2.17
CA GLY A 48 6.50 -3.70 0.77
C GLY A 48 7.01 -2.59 -0.16
N GLU A 49 6.84 -1.34 0.26
CA GLU A 49 7.39 -0.16 -0.43
C GLU A 49 8.92 -0.20 -0.51
N PHE A 50 9.59 -0.52 0.60
CA PHE A 50 11.05 -0.65 0.64
C PHE A 50 11.57 -1.74 -0.29
N ILE A 51 10.92 -2.92 -0.32
CA ILE A 51 11.29 -4.00 -1.24
C ILE A 51 11.12 -3.55 -2.70
N ALA A 52 10.01 -2.89 -3.02
CA ALA A 52 9.76 -2.38 -4.37
C ALA A 52 10.84 -1.37 -4.80
N GLN A 53 11.30 -0.51 -3.89
CA GLN A 53 12.37 0.45 -4.15
C GLN A 53 13.72 -0.24 -4.41
N ILE A 54 14.09 -1.24 -3.61
CA ILE A 54 15.33 -2.01 -3.83
C ILE A 54 15.30 -2.67 -5.21
N VAL A 55 14.19 -3.34 -5.55
CA VAL A 55 14.05 -4.01 -6.85
C VAL A 55 14.12 -3.00 -8.00
N ALA A 56 13.44 -1.84 -7.86
CA ALA A 56 13.47 -0.80 -8.87
C ALA A 56 14.89 -0.22 -9.07
N GLN A 57 15.65 -0.04 -7.98
CA GLN A 57 17.02 0.45 -8.04
C GLN A 57 17.92 -0.51 -8.85
N GLU A 58 17.89 -1.81 -8.53
CA GLU A 58 18.68 -2.82 -9.24
C GLU A 58 18.33 -2.90 -10.73
N ILE A 59 17.04 -2.78 -11.08
CA ILE A 59 16.61 -2.75 -12.47
C ILE A 59 17.13 -1.49 -13.16
N ALA A 60 16.98 -0.32 -12.54
CA ALA A 60 17.38 0.96 -13.14
C ALA A 60 18.89 1.07 -13.37
N GLU A 61 19.71 0.44 -12.53
CA GLU A 61 21.16 0.42 -12.67
C GLU A 61 21.63 -0.48 -13.84
N ASN A 62 20.84 -1.49 -14.20
CA ASN A 62 21.26 -2.54 -15.13
C ASN A 62 20.44 -2.61 -16.44
N HIS A 63 19.28 -1.96 -16.50
CA HIS A 63 18.32 -2.10 -17.60
C HIS A 63 17.61 -0.78 -17.91
N GLN A 64 17.37 -0.53 -19.20
CA GLN A 64 16.51 0.56 -19.65
C GLN A 64 15.05 0.10 -19.67
N ILE A 65 14.20 0.76 -18.89
CA ILE A 65 12.76 0.46 -18.84
C ILE A 65 12.03 1.21 -19.96
N GLY A 66 11.49 0.48 -20.94
CA GLY A 66 10.74 1.07 -22.07
C GLY A 66 9.24 1.25 -21.80
N SER A 67 8.64 0.41 -20.96
CA SER A 67 7.20 0.46 -20.65
C SER A 67 6.91 -0.25 -19.32
N ILE A 68 5.89 0.21 -18.59
CA ILE A 68 5.46 -0.36 -17.31
C ILE A 68 3.95 -0.62 -17.38
N TYR A 69 3.55 -1.82 -16.98
CA TYR A 69 2.15 -2.22 -16.84
C TYR A 69 1.91 -2.69 -15.41
N SER A 70 0.76 -2.35 -14.83
CA SER A 70 0.38 -2.78 -13.48
C SER A 70 -1.06 -3.27 -13.45
N SER A 71 -1.36 -4.11 -12.46
CA SER A 71 -2.74 -4.44 -12.09
C SER A 71 -3.50 -3.16 -11.66
N PRO A 72 -4.83 -3.10 -11.80
CA PRO A 72 -5.64 -2.01 -11.24
C PRO A 72 -5.75 -2.03 -9.71
N ALA A 73 -5.25 -3.08 -9.05
CA ALA A 73 -5.16 -3.15 -7.60
C ALA A 73 -4.20 -2.09 -7.03
N LEU A 74 -4.49 -1.60 -5.84
CA LEU A 74 -3.69 -0.62 -5.10
C LEU A 74 -2.43 -1.25 -4.46
#